data_AF-A0AAD4J434-F1
#
_entry.id   AF-A0AAD4J434-F1
#
_cell.length_a   1.000
_cell.length_b   1.000
_cell.length_c   1.000
_cell.angle_alpha   90.00
_cell.angle_beta   90.00
_cell.angle_gamma   90.00
#
_symmetry.space_group_name_H-M   'P 1'
#
loop_
_entity.id
_entity.type
_entity.pdbx_description
1 polymer ?
#
loop_
_entity_poly.entity_id
_entity_poly.type
_entity_poly.pdbx_seq_one_letter_code
_entity_poly.pdbx_strand_id
1 'polypeptide(L)'
;MSRGGGSGSSSVSSVFYADAYHPIQVGSIDGTDILPHDNGVYRALLCSKAALYDPFGDPKVTADPYCTLFVGRLSHLTTEDTLRKAMSEYGRVKNLRLVRHIVTGASRGYAFVEFETEKEMRRAYKDAHHTFIDDSEIIVDYNRQQLMPGWIPRRLGGGLGGKKESGQLRFGGRERPFRAPLRQIPFDDLKRLGIPPPPEGRYLSRFQIPSPPRRKRSSSEIEDSDEKGKRNVSSRWHERSSSPDPSYGGGRSDYSEDRHQKHRRHHSSRHDKRPSHADTSEPTHRRHDRRTPRRDNFHNDY
;
A
#
# COMPACT_ATOMS: atom_id res chain seq x y z
N MET A 1 -25.40 -26.57 -26.40
CA MET A 1 -23.98 -26.21 -26.16
C MET A 1 -23.85 -24.77 -26.68
N SER A 2 -23.46 -23.73 -25.95
CA SER A 2 -22.81 -23.58 -24.65
C SER A 2 -23.32 -22.29 -24.01
N ARG A 3 -23.61 -22.33 -22.70
CA ARG A 3 -23.83 -21.14 -21.88
C ARG A 3 -22.46 -20.60 -21.47
N GLY A 4 -22.01 -19.51 -22.09
CA GLY A 4 -20.83 -18.75 -21.65
C GLY A 4 -21.25 -17.66 -20.66
N GLY A 5 -21.43 -18.02 -19.39
CA GLY A 5 -21.58 -17.06 -18.31
C GLY A 5 -20.23 -16.44 -17.96
N GLY A 6 -19.88 -15.33 -18.61
CA GLY A 6 -18.76 -14.49 -18.18
C GLY A 6 -19.18 -13.70 -16.94
N SER A 7 -18.64 -14.04 -15.77
CA SER A 7 -18.83 -13.27 -14.55
C SER A 7 -18.23 -11.88 -14.73
N GLY A 8 -19.08 -10.87 -14.90
CA GLY A 8 -18.70 -9.46 -14.78
C GLY A 8 -18.31 -9.17 -13.33
N SER A 9 -17.06 -9.47 -12.97
CA SER A 9 -16.47 -9.05 -11.71
C SER A 9 -16.29 -7.53 -11.75
N SER A 10 -17.06 -6.85 -10.92
CA SER A 10 -17.25 -5.40 -10.85
C SER A 10 -15.92 -4.61 -10.83
N SER A 11 -15.70 -3.74 -11.84
CA SER A 11 -14.63 -2.73 -11.85
C SER A 11 -14.72 -1.71 -10.69
N VAL A 12 -15.81 -1.74 -9.92
CA VAL A 12 -16.12 -0.78 -8.84
C VAL A 12 -15.10 -0.84 -7.68
N SER A 13 -14.38 -1.95 -7.53
CA SER A 13 -13.42 -2.16 -6.44
C SER A 13 -11.95 -2.16 -6.88
N SER A 14 -11.68 -2.03 -8.18
CA SER A 14 -10.32 -2.05 -8.69
C SER A 14 -9.62 -0.71 -8.47
N VAL A 15 -8.31 -0.77 -8.27
CA VAL A 15 -7.48 0.35 -7.86
C VAL A 15 -6.19 0.40 -8.65
N PHE A 16 -5.51 1.54 -8.65
CA PHE A 16 -4.15 1.67 -9.16
C PHE A 16 -3.34 2.67 -8.34
N TYR A 17 -2.02 2.63 -8.50
CA TYR A 17 -1.09 3.44 -7.72
C TYR A 17 -0.29 4.35 -8.66
N ALA A 18 0.17 5.47 -8.12
CA ALA A 18 0.99 6.41 -8.88
C ALA A 18 2.44 5.92 -8.97
N ASP A 19 2.97 5.84 -10.18
CA ASP A 19 4.42 5.62 -10.41
C ASP A 19 5.21 6.93 -10.37
N ALA A 20 4.57 8.05 -10.73
CA ALA A 20 5.10 9.40 -10.65
C ALA A 20 4.07 10.32 -9.97
N TYR A 21 4.56 11.38 -9.33
CA TYR A 21 3.71 12.34 -8.64
C TYR A 21 3.31 13.47 -9.58
N HIS A 22 2.01 13.68 -9.75
CA HIS A 22 1.47 14.87 -10.40
C HIS A 22 0.49 15.58 -9.46
N PRO A 23 0.68 16.88 -9.16
CA PRO A 23 -0.15 17.60 -8.18
C PRO A 23 -1.66 17.51 -8.43
N ILE A 24 -2.09 17.75 -9.68
CA ILE A 24 -3.51 17.67 -10.04
C ILE A 24 -4.05 16.25 -9.87
N GLN A 25 -3.31 15.27 -10.38
CA GLN A 25 -3.70 13.86 -10.38
C GLN A 25 -3.96 13.34 -8.96
N VAL A 26 -3.05 13.62 -8.02
CA VAL A 26 -3.22 13.17 -6.62
C VAL A 26 -4.42 13.83 -5.96
N GLY A 27 -4.94 14.92 -6.50
CA GLY A 27 -6.17 15.51 -6.01
C GLY A 27 -7.44 14.77 -6.42
N SER A 28 -7.36 13.96 -7.47
CA SER A 28 -8.48 13.22 -8.04
C SER A 28 -8.56 11.82 -7.45
N ILE A 29 -9.78 11.34 -7.16
CA ILE A 29 -9.99 9.99 -6.64
C ILE A 29 -9.61 8.90 -7.65
N ASP A 30 -9.74 9.19 -8.94
CA ASP A 30 -9.47 8.25 -10.04
C ASP A 30 -8.30 8.72 -10.93
N GLY A 31 -7.63 9.81 -10.55
CA GLY A 31 -6.47 10.34 -11.24
C GLY A 31 -6.79 11.01 -12.59
N THR A 32 -8.05 11.36 -12.87
CA THR A 32 -8.46 11.91 -14.16
C THR A 32 -8.73 13.42 -14.18
N ASP A 33 -8.70 14.09 -13.02
CA ASP A 33 -8.90 15.54 -12.97
C ASP A 33 -7.82 16.26 -13.77
N ILE A 34 -8.23 17.31 -14.47
CA ILE A 34 -7.37 18.17 -15.30
C ILE A 34 -7.15 19.56 -14.67
N LEU A 35 -7.84 19.85 -13.56
CA LEU A 35 -7.77 21.13 -12.87
C LEU A 35 -7.54 20.91 -11.36
N PRO A 36 -6.79 21.82 -10.70
CA PRO A 36 -6.61 21.78 -9.26
C PRO A 36 -7.95 22.03 -8.56
N HIS A 37 -8.40 21.07 -7.74
CA HIS A 37 -9.70 21.17 -7.06
C HIS A 37 -9.65 21.90 -5.70
N ASP A 38 -8.45 22.08 -5.11
CA ASP A 38 -8.26 22.79 -3.85
C ASP A 38 -6.99 23.66 -3.85
N ASN A 39 -6.90 24.58 -2.89
CA ASN A 39 -5.77 25.50 -2.72
C ASN A 39 -4.42 24.79 -2.45
N GLY A 40 -4.45 23.62 -1.81
CA GLY A 40 -3.26 22.81 -1.58
C GLY A 40 -2.72 22.20 -2.87
N VAL A 41 -3.60 21.63 -3.70
CA VAL A 41 -3.25 21.11 -5.03
C VAL A 41 -2.74 22.23 -5.91
N TYR A 42 -3.39 23.40 -5.88
CA TYR A 42 -2.91 24.58 -6.61
C TYR A 42 -1.51 25.01 -6.16
N ARG A 43 -1.25 25.07 -4.84
CA ARG A 43 0.07 25.39 -4.30
C ARG A 43 1.13 24.35 -4.69
N ALA A 44 0.77 23.07 -4.68
CA ALA A 44 1.66 22.01 -5.13
C ALA A 44 1.97 22.14 -6.63
N LEU A 45 0.98 22.48 -7.46
CA LEU A 45 1.17 22.73 -8.89
C LEU A 45 2.12 23.90 -9.14
N LEU A 46 1.96 25.01 -8.41
CA LEU A 46 2.87 26.15 -8.49
C LEU A 46 4.30 25.76 -8.07
N CYS A 47 4.44 25.01 -6.97
CA CYS A 47 5.72 24.48 -6.51
C CYS A 47 6.40 23.61 -7.56
N SER A 48 5.64 22.75 -8.24
CA SER A 48 6.13 21.89 -9.33
C SER A 48 6.63 22.73 -10.50
N LYS A 49 5.79 23.66 -10.99
CA LYS A 49 6.10 24.49 -12.16
C LYS A 49 7.27 25.43 -11.93
N ALA A 50 7.41 25.97 -10.72
CA ALA A 50 8.48 26.87 -10.36
C ALA A 50 9.74 26.14 -9.83
N ALA A 51 9.76 24.80 -9.84
CA ALA A 51 10.88 23.98 -9.36
C ALA A 51 11.36 24.37 -7.94
N LEU A 52 10.45 24.74 -7.05
CA LEU A 52 10.75 25.27 -5.71
C LEU A 52 11.11 24.20 -4.68
N TYR A 53 11.13 22.92 -5.08
CA TYR A 53 11.42 21.81 -4.19
C TYR A 53 12.49 20.91 -4.78
N ASP A 54 13.63 20.88 -4.10
CA ASP A 54 14.70 19.91 -4.33
C ASP A 54 14.61 18.79 -3.28
N PRO A 55 14.27 17.56 -3.67
CA PRO A 55 14.22 16.42 -2.75
C PRO A 55 15.59 15.93 -2.27
N PHE A 56 16.67 16.25 -2.98
CA PHE A 56 18.04 15.81 -2.69
C PHE A 56 18.88 16.88 -1.99
N GLY A 57 18.43 18.13 -1.98
CA GLY A 57 19.13 19.25 -1.35
C GLY A 57 19.09 19.30 0.18
N ASP A 58 18.37 18.40 0.87
CA ASP A 58 18.37 18.35 2.34
C ASP A 58 19.59 17.54 2.85
N PRO A 59 20.54 18.18 3.55
CA PRO A 59 21.75 17.51 4.04
C PRO A 59 21.46 16.43 5.10
N LYS A 60 20.25 16.43 5.67
CA LYS A 60 19.81 15.44 6.65
C LYS A 60 19.11 14.25 6.01
N VAL A 61 19.15 14.12 4.68
CA VAL A 61 18.55 12.98 3.96
C VAL A 61 19.43 11.75 4.12
N THR A 62 18.78 10.61 4.26
CA THR A 62 19.41 9.30 4.40
C THR A 62 20.23 8.92 3.16
N ALA A 63 21.31 8.16 3.36
CA ALA A 63 22.27 7.85 2.29
C ALA A 63 21.66 7.05 1.14
N ASP A 64 20.99 5.92 1.41
CA ASP A 64 20.38 5.08 0.37
C ASP A 64 18.84 5.13 0.40
N PRO A 65 18.19 5.76 -0.59
CA PRO A 65 16.73 5.83 -0.65
C PRO A 65 16.06 4.46 -0.82
N TYR A 66 16.73 3.48 -1.45
CA TYR A 66 16.19 2.12 -1.64
C TYR A 66 16.26 1.28 -0.37
N CYS A 67 17.07 1.68 0.61
CA CYS A 67 17.11 1.06 1.94
C CYS A 67 16.36 1.88 3.00
N THR A 68 15.72 2.99 2.59
CA THR A 68 15.03 3.92 3.49
C THR A 68 13.52 3.73 3.46
N LEU A 69 12.95 3.53 4.63
CA LEU A 69 11.52 3.43 4.88
C LEU A 69 10.97 4.72 5.48
N PHE A 70 9.82 5.17 5.01
CA PHE A 70 9.03 6.23 5.63
C PHE A 70 8.06 5.60 6.63
N VAL A 71 8.06 6.12 7.85
CA VAL A 71 7.11 5.74 8.91
C VAL A 71 6.34 6.99 9.34
N GLY A 72 5.03 7.00 9.20
CA GLY A 72 4.16 8.12 9.55
C GLY A 72 3.09 7.74 10.58
N ARG A 73 2.33 8.75 11.03
CA ARG A 73 1.34 8.64 12.12
C ARG A 73 1.91 8.12 13.45
N LEU A 74 3.19 8.41 13.71
CA LEU A 74 3.79 8.12 15.01
C LEU A 74 3.16 9.00 16.10
N SER A 75 3.10 8.48 17.32
CA SER A 75 2.76 9.29 18.49
C SER A 75 3.77 10.45 18.63
N HIS A 76 3.29 11.59 19.10
CA HIS A 76 4.19 12.72 19.41
C HIS A 76 5.15 12.41 20.57
N LEU A 77 4.83 11.39 21.37
CA LEU A 77 5.65 10.90 22.47
C LEU A 77 6.67 9.83 22.04
N THR A 78 6.53 9.26 20.84
CA THR A 78 7.44 8.25 20.33
C THR A 78 8.87 8.80 20.24
N THR A 79 9.80 8.05 20.80
CA THR A 79 11.23 8.38 20.82
C THR A 79 11.96 7.61 19.71
N GLU A 80 13.19 8.04 19.41
CA GLU A 80 14.02 7.33 18.44
C GLU A 80 14.36 5.91 18.91
N ASP A 81 14.51 5.71 20.23
CA ASP A 81 14.83 4.41 20.82
C ASP A 81 13.63 3.45 20.76
N THR A 82 12.42 3.92 21.09
CA THR A 82 11.21 3.08 20.99
C THR A 82 10.94 2.68 19.53
N LEU A 83 11.08 3.64 18.60
CA LEU A 83 10.93 3.37 17.18
C LEU A 83 12.02 2.43 16.65
N ARG A 84 13.29 2.63 17.05
CA ARG A 84 14.40 1.74 16.66
C ARG A 84 14.14 0.32 17.13
N LYS A 85 13.72 0.15 18.39
CA LYS A 85 13.42 -1.17 18.96
C LYS A 85 12.31 -1.87 18.16
N ALA A 86 11.22 -1.16 17.87
CA ALA A 86 10.11 -1.71 17.09
C ALA A 86 10.54 -2.08 15.66
N MET A 87 11.31 -1.22 15.00
CA MET A 87 11.75 -1.45 13.61
C MET A 87 12.83 -2.53 13.50
N SER A 88 13.55 -2.80 14.58
CA SER A 88 14.62 -3.82 14.61
C SER A 88 14.09 -5.25 14.44
N GLU A 89 12.80 -5.49 14.67
CA GLU A 89 12.14 -6.77 14.36
C GLU A 89 12.24 -7.12 12.87
N TYR A 90 12.23 -6.10 12.01
CA TYR A 90 12.24 -6.27 10.56
C TYR A 90 13.63 -6.20 9.92
N GLY A 91 14.68 -5.95 10.69
CA GLY A 91 16.07 -5.94 10.20
C GLY A 91 16.98 -5.01 10.98
N ARG A 92 18.27 -5.01 10.64
CA ARG A 92 19.25 -4.13 11.29
C ARG A 92 19.05 -2.68 10.83
N VAL A 93 18.68 -1.81 11.76
CA VAL A 93 18.51 -0.38 11.52
C VAL A 93 19.89 0.30 11.51
N LYS A 94 20.33 0.72 10.33
CA LYS A 94 21.59 1.43 10.10
C LYS A 94 21.50 2.89 10.56
N ASN A 95 20.43 3.58 10.20
CA ASN A 95 20.20 4.96 10.58
C ASN A 95 18.70 5.21 10.83
N LEU A 96 18.38 6.16 11.69
CA LEU A 96 17.01 6.54 12.00
C LEU A 96 16.95 8.03 12.24
N ARG A 97 16.01 8.71 11.57
CA ARG A 97 15.76 10.14 11.70
C ARG A 97 14.31 10.38 12.06
N LEU A 98 14.02 10.71 13.31
CA LEU A 98 12.70 11.19 13.72
C LEU A 98 12.58 12.68 13.40
N VAL A 99 11.63 13.06 12.56
CA VAL A 99 11.53 14.46 12.14
C VAL A 99 10.86 15.29 13.22
N ARG A 100 11.52 16.36 13.61
CA ARG A 100 11.09 17.29 14.65
C ARG A 100 10.94 18.69 14.11
N HIS A 101 10.11 19.49 14.78
CA HIS A 101 10.00 20.92 14.50
C HIS A 101 11.30 21.63 14.92
N ILE A 102 11.84 22.48 14.05
CA ILE A 102 13.16 23.11 14.25
C ILE A 102 13.20 24.04 15.47
N VAL A 103 12.07 24.68 15.80
CA VAL A 103 12.00 25.67 16.89
C VAL A 103 11.65 25.00 18.21
N THR A 104 10.66 24.09 18.21
CA THR A 104 10.08 23.55 19.44
C THR A 104 10.63 22.19 19.83
N GLY A 105 11.38 21.52 18.94
CA GLY A 105 11.88 20.15 19.14
C GLY A 105 10.80 19.06 19.14
N ALA A 106 9.52 19.44 19.04
CA ALA A 106 8.40 18.53 19.07
C ALA A 106 8.40 17.59 17.86
N SER A 107 8.06 16.32 18.08
CA SER A 107 7.94 15.32 17.01
C SER A 107 6.87 15.73 16.00
N ARG A 108 7.19 15.64 14.71
CA ARG A 108 6.24 15.84 13.61
C ARG A 108 5.38 14.59 13.33
N GLY A 109 5.59 13.51 14.09
CA GLY A 109 4.82 12.26 13.96
C GLY A 109 5.22 11.42 12.74
N TYR A 110 6.44 11.61 12.22
CA TYR A 110 6.98 10.76 11.17
C TYR A 110 8.51 10.68 11.24
N ALA A 111 9.05 9.59 10.71
CA ALA A 111 10.47 9.27 10.70
C ALA A 111 10.90 8.61 9.38
N PHE A 112 12.21 8.62 9.16
CA PHE A 112 12.87 7.84 8.12
C PHE A 112 13.78 6.81 8.77
N VAL A 113 13.68 5.57 8.33
CA VAL A 113 14.42 4.43 8.89
C VAL A 113 15.24 3.81 7.78
N GLU A 114 16.56 3.90 7.87
CA GLU A 114 17.51 3.22 6.98
C GLU A 114 17.82 1.83 7.52
N PHE A 115 17.56 0.81 6.74
CA PHE A 115 18.03 -0.54 7.02
C PHE A 115 19.40 -0.78 6.39
N GLU A 116 20.10 -1.81 6.83
CA GLU A 116 21.35 -2.21 6.19
C GLU A 116 21.14 -2.74 4.77
N THR A 117 20.03 -3.43 4.53
CA THR A 117 19.74 -4.04 3.23
C THR A 117 18.37 -3.67 2.69
N GLU A 118 18.25 -3.60 1.36
CA GLU A 118 16.98 -3.40 0.67
C GLU A 118 15.97 -4.53 0.99
N LYS A 119 16.45 -5.74 1.27
CA LYS A 119 15.61 -6.89 1.63
C LYS A 119 14.89 -6.66 2.97
N GLU A 120 15.60 -6.13 3.97
CA GLU A 120 15.02 -5.79 5.27
C GLU A 120 14.02 -4.65 5.17
N MET A 121 14.35 -3.59 4.41
CA MET A 121 13.42 -2.50 4.13
C MET A 121 12.13 -3.03 3.50
N ARG A 122 12.23 -3.93 2.50
CA ARG A 122 11.05 -4.55 1.86
C ARG A 122 10.23 -5.40 2.81
N ARG A 123 10.87 -6.14 3.72
CA ARG A 123 10.18 -6.90 4.77
C ARG A 123 9.39 -5.96 5.68
N ALA A 124 10.04 -4.90 6.18
CA ALA A 124 9.38 -3.87 6.98
C ALA A 124 8.23 -3.19 6.22
N TYR A 125 8.42 -2.86 4.94
CA TYR A 125 7.36 -2.28 4.10
C TYR A 125 6.13 -3.20 4.03
N LYS A 126 6.32 -4.51 3.89
CA LYS A 126 5.20 -5.45 3.82
C LYS A 126 4.50 -5.62 5.17
N ASP A 127 5.28 -5.86 6.22
CA ASP A 127 4.77 -6.44 7.48
C ASP A 127 4.53 -5.40 8.58
N ALA A 128 5.19 -4.23 8.54
CA ALA A 128 5.08 -3.20 9.59
C ALA A 128 3.94 -2.19 9.37
N HIS A 129 3.20 -2.30 8.27
CA HIS A 129 2.14 -1.36 7.95
C HIS A 129 0.89 -1.63 8.79
N HIS A 130 0.29 -0.59 9.38
CA HIS A 130 -0.84 -0.69 10.32
C HIS A 130 -0.53 -1.43 11.65
N THR A 131 0.75 -1.57 12.01
CA THR A 131 1.11 -2.00 13.36
C THR A 131 0.97 -0.84 14.36
N PHE A 132 1.01 -1.15 15.65
CA PHE A 132 0.88 -0.15 16.72
C PHE A 132 2.22 0.11 17.38
N ILE A 133 2.57 1.38 17.54
CA ILE A 133 3.72 1.85 18.33
C ILE A 133 3.20 2.96 19.24
N ASP A 134 3.41 2.82 20.56
CA ASP A 134 2.94 3.79 21.56
C ASP A 134 1.45 4.15 21.37
N ASP A 135 0.61 3.11 21.27
CA ASP A 135 -0.85 3.17 21.03
C ASP A 135 -1.28 3.89 19.73
N SER A 136 -0.34 4.16 18.83
CA SER A 136 -0.60 4.80 17.54
C SER A 136 -0.44 3.81 16.40
N GLU A 137 -1.48 3.68 15.58
CA GLU A 137 -1.45 2.91 14.34
C GLU A 137 -0.56 3.62 13.30
N ILE A 138 0.55 3.00 12.95
CA ILE A 138 1.55 3.60 12.06
C ILE A 138 1.23 3.33 10.59
N ILE A 139 1.68 4.24 9.73
CA ILE A 139 1.73 3.98 8.28
C ILE A 139 3.16 3.81 7.85
N VAL A 140 3.35 2.87 6.95
CA VAL A 140 4.65 2.54 6.38
C VAL A 140 4.62 2.65 4.86
N ASP A 141 5.56 3.40 4.31
CA ASP A 141 5.76 3.58 2.87
C ASP A 141 7.26 3.60 2.52
N TYR A 142 7.62 3.48 1.24
CA TYR A 142 9.00 3.69 0.82
C TYR A 142 9.34 5.19 0.80
N ASN A 143 10.62 5.54 0.68
CA ASN A 143 11.07 6.93 0.62
C ASN A 143 10.67 7.61 -0.71
N ARG A 144 9.40 8.05 -0.80
CA ARG A 144 8.86 8.75 -1.96
C ARG A 144 9.56 10.07 -2.26
N GLN A 145 10.13 10.73 -1.24
CA GLN A 145 10.84 11.98 -1.45
C GLN A 145 11.95 11.83 -2.50
N GLN A 146 12.71 10.73 -2.46
CA GLN A 146 13.81 10.49 -3.41
C GLN A 146 13.44 9.51 -4.53
N LEU A 147 12.50 8.58 -4.29
CA LEU A 147 12.18 7.51 -5.25
C LEU A 147 11.01 7.80 -6.18
N MET A 148 10.15 8.77 -5.86
CA MET A 148 8.99 9.11 -6.69
C MET A 148 9.26 10.41 -7.47
N PRO A 149 9.35 10.36 -8.81
CA PRO A 149 9.53 11.55 -9.64
C PRO A 149 8.42 12.56 -9.41
N GLY A 150 8.77 13.84 -9.34
CA GLY A 150 7.82 14.94 -9.15
C GLY A 150 7.24 15.07 -7.75
N TRP A 151 7.72 14.31 -6.75
CA TRP A 151 7.19 14.33 -5.38
C TRP A 151 7.14 15.74 -4.80
N ILE A 152 6.02 16.09 -4.17
CA ILE A 152 5.87 17.35 -3.44
C ILE A 152 5.38 17.06 -2.02
N PRO A 153 6.06 17.55 -0.97
CA PRO A 153 5.67 17.29 0.41
C PRO A 153 4.42 18.08 0.81
N ARG A 154 3.74 17.61 1.86
CA ARG A 154 2.49 18.18 2.37
C ARG A 154 2.59 19.68 2.70
N ARG A 155 3.72 20.14 3.23
CA ARG A 155 3.95 21.56 3.56
C ARG A 155 3.84 22.49 2.35
N LEU A 156 4.10 21.97 1.14
CA LEU A 156 3.98 22.69 -0.12
C LEU A 156 2.65 22.41 -0.83
N GLY A 157 1.67 21.83 -0.12
CA GLY A 157 0.33 21.53 -0.65
C GLY A 157 0.17 20.13 -1.28
N GLY A 158 1.28 19.40 -1.43
CA GLY A 158 1.31 18.06 -1.99
C GLY A 158 0.98 16.96 -0.98
N GLY A 159 1.85 15.95 -0.91
CA GLY A 159 1.72 14.75 -0.09
C GLY A 159 0.74 13.73 -0.65
N LEU A 160 0.58 12.63 0.09
CA LEU A 160 -0.40 11.55 -0.15
C LEU A 160 -1.22 11.29 1.11
N GLY A 161 -2.36 10.64 0.95
CA GLY A 161 -3.24 10.27 2.07
C GLY A 161 -4.08 11.45 2.58
N GLY A 162 -4.25 11.53 3.89
CA GLY A 162 -5.09 12.54 4.55
C GLY A 162 -6.43 11.99 5.04
N LYS A 163 -7.04 12.73 5.97
CA LYS A 163 -8.37 12.42 6.54
C LYS A 163 -9.44 13.20 5.79
N LYS A 164 -10.62 12.60 5.60
CA LYS A 164 -11.74 13.27 4.93
C LYS A 164 -12.12 14.58 5.65
N GLU A 165 -12.09 14.56 6.97
CA GLU A 165 -12.34 15.73 7.84
C GLU A 165 -11.38 16.90 7.59
N SER A 166 -10.15 16.63 7.15
CA SER A 166 -9.16 17.69 6.88
C SER A 166 -9.39 18.46 5.58
N GLY A 167 -10.31 18.00 4.72
CA GLY A 167 -10.57 18.59 3.41
C GLY A 167 -9.43 18.45 2.39
N GLN A 168 -8.31 17.81 2.75
CA GLN A 168 -7.12 17.70 1.90
C GLN A 168 -6.77 16.24 1.61
N LEU A 169 -7.65 15.55 0.88
CA LEU A 169 -7.41 14.18 0.44
C LEU A 169 -6.43 14.15 -0.74
N ARG A 170 -5.49 13.21 -0.70
CA ARG A 170 -4.52 12.96 -1.77
C ARG A 170 -4.46 11.46 -2.07
N PHE A 171 -4.56 11.11 -3.33
CA PHE A 171 -4.66 9.74 -3.84
C PHE A 171 -3.39 9.34 -4.62
N GLY A 172 -3.29 8.05 -4.98
CA GLY A 172 -2.16 7.46 -5.67
C GLY A 172 -1.11 6.80 -4.75
N GLY A 173 -1.33 6.85 -3.44
CA GLY A 173 -0.47 6.22 -2.43
C GLY A 173 -1.01 4.89 -1.92
N ARG A 174 -0.25 4.23 -1.02
CA ARG A 174 -0.65 2.96 -0.40
C ARG A 174 -1.97 3.06 0.37
N GLU A 175 -2.07 4.06 1.23
CA GLU A 175 -3.24 4.36 2.06
C GLU A 175 -4.49 4.74 1.26
N ARG A 176 -4.26 5.42 0.13
CA ARG A 176 -5.31 5.98 -0.73
C ARG A 176 -4.90 5.77 -2.18
N PRO A 177 -5.07 4.56 -2.72
CA PRO A 177 -4.86 4.35 -4.14
C PRO A 177 -5.92 5.08 -4.94
N PHE A 178 -5.64 5.30 -6.22
CA PHE A 178 -6.67 5.74 -7.15
C PHE A 178 -7.68 4.62 -7.37
N ARG A 179 -8.94 4.99 -7.59
CA ARG A 179 -9.98 4.06 -8.03
C ARG A 179 -9.97 3.98 -9.55
N ALA A 180 -10.34 2.83 -10.11
CA ALA A 180 -10.57 2.75 -11.54
C ALA A 180 -11.62 3.80 -11.96
N PRO A 181 -11.34 4.61 -13.01
CA PRO A 181 -12.27 5.62 -13.49
C PRO A 181 -13.61 5.00 -13.88
N LEU A 182 -14.71 5.63 -13.43
CA LEU A 182 -16.07 5.25 -13.84
C LEU A 182 -16.55 6.06 -15.05
N ARG A 183 -15.92 7.20 -15.30
CA ARG A 183 -16.22 8.12 -16.41
C ARG A 183 -15.20 7.94 -17.52
N GLN A 184 -15.54 8.47 -18.71
CA GLN A 184 -14.60 8.52 -19.83
C GLN A 184 -13.36 9.33 -19.42
N ILE A 185 -12.19 8.77 -19.73
CA ILE A 185 -10.91 9.36 -19.40
C ILE A 185 -10.59 10.43 -20.47
N PRO A 186 -10.28 11.68 -20.08
CA PRO A 186 -9.95 12.75 -21.02
C PRO A 186 -8.48 12.65 -21.47
N PHE A 187 -8.15 11.63 -22.26
CA PHE A 187 -6.76 11.31 -22.64
C PHE A 187 -5.99 12.47 -23.26
N ASP A 188 -6.63 13.23 -24.16
CA ASP A 188 -5.97 14.33 -24.86
C ASP A 188 -5.57 15.45 -23.89
N ASP A 189 -6.44 15.79 -22.94
CA ASP A 189 -6.15 16.80 -21.93
C ASP A 189 -5.08 16.32 -20.95
N LEU A 190 -5.16 15.06 -20.50
CA LEU A 190 -4.13 14.48 -19.62
C LEU A 190 -2.76 14.52 -20.31
N LYS A 191 -2.69 14.11 -21.58
CA LYS A 191 -1.46 14.17 -22.38
C LYS A 191 -0.95 15.59 -22.54
N ARG A 192 -1.82 16.55 -22.87
CA ARG A 192 -1.47 17.96 -23.02
C ARG A 192 -0.91 18.57 -21.73
N LEU A 193 -1.40 18.12 -20.58
CA LEU A 193 -0.99 18.60 -19.26
C LEU A 193 0.19 17.81 -18.65
N GLY A 194 0.65 16.74 -19.31
CA GLY A 194 1.70 15.86 -18.78
C GLY A 194 1.25 15.02 -17.59
N ILE A 195 -0.06 14.81 -17.42
CA ILE A 195 -0.63 13.96 -16.38
C ILE A 195 -0.61 12.51 -16.88
N PRO A 196 -0.01 11.55 -16.13
CA PRO A 196 0.02 10.16 -16.55
C PRO A 196 -1.41 9.58 -16.51
N PRO A 197 -1.92 9.01 -17.61
CA PRO A 197 -3.26 8.44 -17.62
C PRO A 197 -3.34 7.17 -16.75
N PRO A 198 -4.54 6.83 -16.26
CA PRO A 198 -4.77 5.55 -15.58
C PRO A 198 -4.32 4.35 -16.43
N PRO A 199 -3.75 3.29 -15.83
CA PRO A 199 -3.25 2.13 -16.56
C PRO A 199 -4.42 1.27 -17.04
N GLU A 200 -4.78 1.41 -18.32
CA GLU A 200 -5.85 0.65 -18.94
C GLU A 200 -5.67 -0.87 -18.76
N GLY A 201 -6.72 -1.54 -18.29
CA GLY A 201 -6.77 -2.99 -18.12
C GLY A 201 -5.81 -3.59 -17.08
N ARG A 202 -4.98 -2.78 -16.42
CA ARG A 202 -3.96 -3.21 -15.43
C ARG A 202 -4.27 -2.70 -14.03
N TYR A 203 -5.54 -2.68 -13.67
CA TYR A 203 -5.96 -2.36 -12.31
C TYR A 203 -5.73 -3.53 -11.37
N LEU A 204 -5.39 -3.20 -10.13
CA LEU A 204 -5.16 -4.14 -9.03
C LEU A 204 -6.45 -4.32 -8.22
N SER A 205 -6.53 -5.42 -7.47
CA SER A 205 -7.52 -5.55 -6.42
C SER A 205 -7.19 -4.62 -5.26
N ARG A 206 -8.20 -4.22 -4.48
CA ARG A 206 -7.99 -3.37 -3.29
C ARG A 206 -7.02 -3.97 -2.26
N PHE A 207 -6.86 -5.29 -2.24
CA PHE A 207 -5.99 -6.00 -1.30
C PHE A 207 -4.56 -6.18 -1.83
N GLN A 208 -4.32 -5.90 -3.11
CA GLN A 208 -2.99 -5.97 -3.70
C GLN A 208 -2.22 -4.67 -3.41
N ILE A 209 -1.03 -4.84 -2.86
CA ILE A 209 -0.10 -3.76 -2.51
C ILE A 209 1.03 -3.77 -3.54
N PRO A 210 1.37 -2.62 -4.16
CA PRO A 210 2.46 -2.55 -5.12
C PRO A 210 3.79 -2.76 -4.41
N SER A 211 4.70 -3.45 -5.10
CA SER A 211 6.08 -3.52 -4.64
C SER A 211 6.72 -2.12 -4.67
N PRO A 212 7.58 -1.78 -3.71
CA PRO A 212 8.31 -0.52 -3.77
C PRO A 212 9.24 -0.49 -5.00
N PRO A 213 9.61 0.70 -5.50
CA PRO A 213 10.55 0.85 -6.61
C PRO A 213 11.83 0.07 -6.39
N ARG A 214 12.32 -0.61 -7.43
CA ARG A 214 13.57 -1.37 -7.39
C ARG A 214 14.70 -0.58 -8.04
N ARG A 215 15.91 -0.74 -7.52
CA ARG A 215 17.11 -0.25 -8.20
C ARG A 215 17.19 -0.88 -9.59
N LYS A 216 17.32 -0.05 -10.63
CA LYS A 216 17.62 -0.56 -11.98
C LYS A 216 18.98 -1.24 -11.92
N ARG A 217 19.03 -2.54 -12.19
CA ARG A 217 20.31 -3.26 -12.35
C ARG A 217 21.01 -2.73 -13.58
N SER A 218 22.32 -2.53 -13.46
CA SER A 218 23.16 -2.27 -14.63
C SER A 218 23.16 -3.50 -15.53
N SER A 219 23.26 -3.30 -16.85
CA SER A 219 23.26 -4.40 -17.83
C SER A 219 24.32 -5.46 -17.51
N SER A 220 25.46 -5.04 -16.95
CA SER A 220 26.58 -5.90 -16.53
C SER A 220 26.26 -6.86 -15.37
N GLU A 221 25.31 -6.53 -14.48
CA GLU A 221 24.97 -7.40 -13.33
C GLU A 221 23.95 -8.50 -13.69
N ILE A 222 23.28 -8.36 -14.84
CA ILE A 222 22.31 -9.33 -15.36
C ILE A 222 23.06 -10.54 -15.93
N GLU A 223 24.11 -10.29 -16.73
CA GLU A 223 24.92 -11.34 -17.37
C GLU A 223 25.58 -12.28 -16.35
N ASP A 224 26.12 -11.72 -15.26
CA ASP A 224 26.82 -12.48 -14.21
C ASP A 224 25.86 -13.36 -13.36
N SER A 225 24.56 -13.02 -13.35
CA SER A 225 23.54 -13.81 -12.65
C SER A 225 23.00 -14.95 -13.51
N ASP A 226 22.87 -14.73 -14.83
CA ASP A 226 22.45 -15.76 -15.77
C ASP A 226 23.54 -16.84 -15.97
N GLU A 227 24.83 -16.49 -15.85
CA GLU A 227 25.91 -17.46 -15.82
C GLU A 227 25.88 -18.39 -14.60
N LYS A 228 25.59 -17.86 -13.40
CA LYS A 228 25.48 -18.67 -12.19
C LYS A 228 24.25 -19.58 -12.20
N GLY A 229 23.16 -19.13 -12.82
CA GLY A 229 21.96 -19.95 -13.05
C GLY A 229 22.24 -21.17 -13.93
N LYS A 230 23.05 -21.01 -14.99
CA LYS A 230 23.42 -22.11 -15.90
C LYS A 230 24.31 -23.16 -15.25
N ARG A 231 25.24 -22.76 -14.36
CA ARG A 231 26.12 -23.69 -13.63
C ARG A 231 25.37 -24.60 -12.65
N ASN A 232 24.27 -24.12 -12.06
CA ASN A 232 23.46 -24.90 -11.10
C ASN A 232 22.43 -25.84 -11.74
N VAL A 233 22.08 -25.66 -13.02
CA VAL A 233 21.19 -26.58 -13.72
C VAL A 233 21.95 -27.81 -14.23
N SER A 234 23.21 -27.64 -14.65
CA SER A 234 24.03 -28.75 -15.17
C SER A 234 24.33 -29.84 -14.14
N SER A 235 24.43 -29.52 -12.84
CA SER A 235 24.76 -30.49 -11.80
C SER A 235 23.58 -31.38 -11.38
N ARG A 236 22.33 -31.05 -11.74
CA ARG A 236 21.13 -31.77 -11.26
C ARG A 236 20.64 -32.88 -12.19
N TRP A 237 21.19 -32.99 -13.40
CA TRP A 237 20.74 -33.97 -14.41
C TRP A 237 21.59 -35.25 -14.48
N HIS A 238 22.64 -35.38 -13.67
CA HIS A 238 23.55 -36.55 -13.72
C HIS A 238 23.35 -37.61 -12.61
N GLU A 239 22.36 -37.47 -11.71
CA GLU A 239 22.16 -38.43 -10.61
C GLU A 239 20.87 -39.28 -10.73
N ARG A 240 20.26 -39.36 -11.91
CA ARG A 240 19.01 -40.12 -12.09
C ARG A 240 19.05 -41.12 -13.24
N SER A 241 20.12 -41.92 -13.28
CA SER A 241 20.23 -43.09 -14.16
C SER A 241 21.06 -44.20 -13.50
N SER A 242 20.44 -45.01 -12.65
CA SER A 242 20.93 -46.37 -12.33
C SER A 242 19.78 -47.21 -11.79
N SER A 243 19.30 -48.13 -12.63
CA SER A 243 18.33 -49.19 -12.33
C SER A 243 18.97 -50.30 -11.50
N PRO A 244 18.17 -51.13 -10.81
CA PRO A 244 18.48 -52.57 -10.79
C PRO A 244 17.30 -53.48 -11.17
N ASP A 245 17.67 -54.54 -11.87
CA ASP A 245 16.88 -55.66 -12.43
C ASP A 245 16.24 -56.57 -11.34
N PRO A 246 15.18 -57.35 -11.65
CA PRO A 246 14.54 -58.29 -10.72
C PRO A 246 14.93 -59.76 -11.01
N SER A 247 15.21 -60.57 -9.98
CA SER A 247 15.28 -62.02 -10.15
C SER A 247 14.94 -62.85 -8.90
N TYR A 248 14.18 -63.95 -9.14
CA TYR A 248 13.83 -65.12 -8.31
C TYR A 248 12.98 -64.88 -7.04
N GLY A 249 11.95 -65.67 -6.68
CA GLY A 249 11.33 -66.87 -7.21
C GLY A 249 10.40 -67.51 -6.14
N GLY A 250 9.25 -68.05 -6.56
CA GLY A 250 8.58 -69.24 -5.98
C GLY A 250 7.85 -69.22 -4.63
N GLY A 251 6.53 -69.42 -4.67
CA GLY A 251 5.92 -70.63 -4.05
C GLY A 251 4.92 -70.49 -2.88
N ARG A 252 3.70 -71.05 -3.13
CA ARG A 252 2.71 -71.68 -2.21
C ARG A 252 1.91 -70.78 -1.25
N SER A 253 0.60 -70.59 -1.44
CA SER A 253 -0.59 -71.49 -1.29
C SER A 253 -1.17 -71.53 0.13
N ASP A 254 -2.45 -71.13 0.20
CA ASP A 254 -3.56 -71.82 0.89
C ASP A 254 -4.25 -71.10 2.08
N TYR A 255 -5.57 -71.32 2.10
CA TYR A 255 -6.59 -71.11 3.15
C TYR A 255 -7.38 -69.79 3.26
N SER A 256 -8.61 -69.90 2.74
CA SER A 256 -9.90 -69.75 3.45
C SER A 256 -10.58 -68.37 3.55
N GLU A 257 -11.71 -68.30 2.82
CA GLU A 257 -13.06 -67.91 3.28
C GLU A 257 -13.16 -67.02 4.54
N ASP A 258 -13.75 -65.83 4.41
CA ASP A 258 -15.16 -65.73 4.78
C ASP A 258 -15.86 -64.49 4.23
N ARG A 259 -17.13 -64.69 3.92
CA ARG A 259 -18.01 -63.80 3.17
C ARG A 259 -19.18 -63.49 4.10
N HIS A 260 -19.27 -62.27 4.65
CA HIS A 260 -20.54 -61.80 5.19
C HIS A 260 -20.92 -60.38 4.78
N GLN A 261 -22.15 -60.36 4.26
CA GLN A 261 -22.91 -59.32 3.61
C GLN A 261 -23.88 -58.67 4.62
N LYS A 262 -24.34 -57.44 4.29
CA LYS A 262 -25.47 -56.67 4.89
C LYS A 262 -25.05 -55.83 6.10
N HIS A 263 -25.38 -54.54 6.20
CA HIS A 263 -26.73 -53.98 6.12
C HIS A 263 -26.78 -52.53 5.60
N ARG A 264 -27.85 -52.25 4.84
CA ARG A 264 -28.44 -50.93 4.57
C ARG A 264 -29.06 -50.31 5.83
N ARG A 265 -29.09 -48.97 5.91
CA ARG A 265 -30.22 -48.05 6.21
C ARG A 265 -29.65 -46.69 6.72
N HIS A 266 -29.84 -45.55 6.03
CA HIS A 266 -31.02 -44.68 5.87
C HIS A 266 -31.29 -43.67 7.02
N HIS A 267 -31.42 -42.39 6.61
CA HIS A 267 -32.02 -41.22 7.29
C HIS A 267 -31.25 -40.61 8.49
N SER A 268 -31.19 -39.29 8.71
CA SER A 268 -32.20 -38.25 8.50
C SER A 268 -31.61 -36.83 8.42
N SER A 269 -32.35 -35.98 7.72
CA SER A 269 -32.26 -34.51 7.65
C SER A 269 -32.53 -33.84 9.00
N ARG A 270 -31.81 -32.76 9.32
CA ARG A 270 -32.30 -31.74 10.26
C ARG A 270 -32.23 -30.35 9.66
N HIS A 271 -33.43 -29.84 9.40
CA HIS A 271 -33.79 -28.44 9.37
C HIS A 271 -33.28 -27.72 10.62
N ASP A 272 -32.78 -26.49 10.47
CA ASP A 272 -32.96 -25.50 11.52
C ASP A 272 -33.43 -24.15 10.96
N LYS A 273 -34.41 -23.62 11.69
CA LYS A 273 -35.32 -22.55 11.30
C LYS A 273 -34.79 -21.19 11.73
N ARG A 274 -35.06 -20.18 10.90
CA ARG A 274 -35.10 -18.77 11.29
C ARG A 274 -36.16 -18.53 12.38
N PRO A 275 -35.99 -17.46 13.17
CA PRO A 275 -37.12 -16.63 13.57
C PRO A 275 -36.97 -15.17 13.14
N SER A 276 -38.13 -14.56 12.89
CA SER A 276 -38.38 -13.16 12.51
C SER A 276 -39.20 -12.43 13.58
N HIS A 277 -39.24 -11.09 13.45
CA HIS A 277 -40.03 -10.05 14.17
C HIS A 277 -39.37 -9.49 15.45
N ALA A 278 -38.94 -8.23 15.53
CA ALA A 278 -39.60 -6.90 15.35
C ALA A 278 -40.32 -6.43 16.63
N ASP A 279 -39.80 -5.39 17.30
CA ASP A 279 -40.60 -4.22 17.69
C ASP A 279 -39.77 -2.99 18.13
N THR A 280 -40.11 -1.88 17.48
CA THR A 280 -40.16 -0.43 17.79
C THR A 280 -39.75 0.11 19.18
N SER A 281 -38.93 1.18 19.20
CA SER A 281 -39.20 2.43 19.93
C SER A 281 -38.13 3.52 19.67
N GLU A 282 -38.58 4.62 19.06
CA GLU A 282 -37.96 5.96 19.04
C GLU A 282 -38.02 6.59 20.44
N PRO A 283 -37.17 7.60 20.78
CA PRO A 283 -37.69 8.97 20.71
C PRO A 283 -36.67 10.09 20.37
N THR A 284 -37.15 10.98 19.49
CA THR A 284 -37.16 12.46 19.57
C THR A 284 -35.86 13.28 19.70
N HIS A 285 -35.59 14.01 18.62
CA HIS A 285 -35.24 15.44 18.55
C HIS A 285 -35.04 16.22 19.86
N ARG A 286 -33.84 16.80 20.03
CA ARG A 286 -33.69 18.19 20.50
C ARG A 286 -32.64 18.94 19.68
N ARG A 287 -33.15 19.86 18.86
CA ARG A 287 -32.43 21.02 18.35
C ARG A 287 -32.13 21.94 19.54
N HIS A 288 -30.89 22.40 19.66
CA HIS A 288 -30.60 23.60 20.44
C HIS A 288 -29.96 24.67 19.56
N ASP A 289 -30.42 25.87 19.84
CA ASP A 289 -30.35 27.08 19.08
C ASP A 289 -28.96 27.65 18.85
N ARG A 290 -28.87 28.36 17.72
CA ARG A 290 -27.92 29.42 17.45
C ARG A 290 -28.00 30.49 18.56
N ARG A 291 -26.86 30.82 19.16
CA ARG A 291 -26.61 32.17 19.70
C ARG A 291 -25.22 32.63 19.28
N THR A 292 -25.20 33.55 18.32
CA THR A 292 -24.09 34.44 18.02
C THR A 292 -23.99 35.51 19.11
N PRO A 293 -22.82 35.74 19.73
CA PRO A 293 -22.55 36.99 20.42
C PRO A 293 -22.12 38.06 19.41
N ARG A 294 -22.75 39.23 19.53
CA ARG A 294 -22.38 40.48 18.86
C ARG A 294 -20.90 40.78 19.10
N ARG A 295 -20.17 41.15 18.04
CA ARG A 295 -18.91 41.89 18.15
C ARG A 295 -19.27 43.35 18.03
N ASP A 296 -19.05 44.08 19.12
CA ASP A 296 -19.12 45.52 19.15
C ASP A 296 -18.00 46.11 18.28
N ASN A 297 -18.40 47.13 17.49
CA ASN A 297 -17.50 48.03 16.80
C ASN A 297 -16.67 48.81 17.83
N PHE A 298 -15.36 48.66 17.80
CA PHE A 298 -14.46 49.71 18.26
C PHE A 298 -13.91 50.44 17.04
N HIS A 299 -14.43 51.66 16.85
CA HIS A 299 -13.73 52.78 16.23
C HIS A 299 -12.39 52.97 16.95
N ASN A 300 -11.31 53.13 16.18
CA ASN A 300 -10.14 53.86 16.63
C ASN A 300 -9.84 54.88 15.53
N ASP A 301 -10.33 56.09 15.75
CA ASP A 301 -9.77 57.31 15.17
C ASP A 301 -8.59 57.75 16.04
N TYR A 302 -7.57 58.30 15.35
CA TYR A 302 -6.32 58.91 15.83
C TYR A 302 -5.16 57.97 16.16
#